data_AF-A0A965Y1F8-F1
#
_entry.id   AF-A0A965Y1F8-F1
#
_cell.length_a   1.000
_cell.length_b   1.000
_cell.length_c   1.000
_cell.angle_alpha   90.00
_cell.angle_beta   90.00
_cell.angle_gamma   90.00
#
_symmetry.space_group_name_H-M   'P 1'
#
loop_
_entity.id
_entity.type
_entity.pdbx_description
1 polymer ?
#
loop_
_entity_poly.entity_id
_entity_poly.type
_entity_poly.pdbx_seq_one_letter_code
_entity_poly.pdbx_strand_id
1 'polypeptide(L)'
;MKRHQPRPTEISGREPAKPAGQRRPAGGHGPGGGPPAMHGGEKARDAGAALRRLLKVLRPYRLIMSVVLLFAAASTVFAIIGPKLMGRATTLMFEGALARIGGSGGIDFGAIGRLLVWLVLLYAVSGVLNYIQAYLMSGVAMRISYRFRRDISEKIARLPLSYFDRQSHGEVLSRVTNDVDTVSNTLNQSLSQTVTAVTTLAGVLIMMLSISWQMTLAALALLPLTGLMIATAVRFSQRFFVRQQALLGEVNSHVEEMYSGHLIVRVSNAEQRSISRFSEINQELHTTAWKSQFFSGLMMPVMTFIGNIGYVVIVILGSWLAIRRMITVGDIQAFIQYVRSFTQPVSQAASIATVLQSALAASERVFEFLDEAESSADAAISQPVNISGGHVCFEHVRFAYDPQHPVIHDFSLEVRPGQRVAIVGPTGAGKTTLVKLLMRFYDIDSGRITIDGHDIRGLPRHELRRHFGMVLQDTWL
;
A
#
# COMPACT_ATOMS: atom_id res chain seq x y z
N MET A 1 -62.11 30.16 -26.65
CA MET A 1 -62.05 31.01 -25.43
C MET A 1 -61.64 30.15 -24.25
N LYS A 2 -60.43 30.38 -23.73
CA LYS A 2 -59.72 29.54 -22.75
C LYS A 2 -60.31 29.69 -21.35
N ARG A 3 -60.61 28.57 -20.68
CA ARG A 3 -60.95 28.51 -19.25
C ARG A 3 -59.67 28.47 -18.41
N HIS A 4 -59.62 29.32 -17.39
CA HIS A 4 -58.60 29.34 -16.35
C HIS A 4 -58.64 28.06 -15.51
N GLN A 5 -57.49 27.40 -15.35
CA GLN A 5 -57.18 26.50 -14.24
C GLN A 5 -56.24 27.22 -13.26
N PRO A 6 -56.41 27.07 -11.94
CA PRO A 6 -55.52 27.64 -10.95
C PRO A 6 -54.21 26.82 -10.83
N ARG A 7 -53.10 27.52 -10.58
CA ARG A 7 -51.76 26.95 -10.36
C ARG A 7 -51.72 26.14 -9.05
N PRO A 8 -50.97 25.02 -9.00
CA PRO A 8 -50.63 24.38 -7.74
C PRO A 8 -49.53 25.16 -7.01
N THR A 9 -49.71 25.28 -5.70
CA THR A 9 -48.79 25.83 -4.71
C THR A 9 -47.47 25.06 -4.69
N GLU A 10 -46.36 25.79 -4.78
CA GLU A 10 -45.00 25.27 -4.57
C GLU A 10 -44.84 24.83 -3.11
N ILE A 11 -44.81 23.51 -2.88
CA ILE A 11 -44.29 22.96 -1.63
C ILE A 11 -42.77 22.95 -1.77
N SER A 12 -42.11 23.86 -1.05
CA SER A 12 -40.66 23.89 -0.88
C SER A 12 -40.19 22.55 -0.30
N GLY A 13 -39.65 21.70 -1.18
CA GLY A 13 -38.95 20.48 -0.78
C GLY A 13 -37.63 20.85 -0.13
N ARG A 14 -37.56 20.80 1.20
CA ARG A 14 -36.29 20.66 1.90
C ARG A 14 -35.70 19.30 1.52
N GLU A 15 -34.53 19.33 0.89
CA GLU A 15 -33.66 18.14 0.76
C GLU A 15 -33.48 17.50 2.16
N PRO A 16 -33.57 16.17 2.29
CA PRO A 16 -33.14 15.53 3.52
C PRO A 16 -31.63 15.74 3.67
N ALA A 17 -31.25 16.35 4.79
CA ALA A 17 -29.86 16.52 5.18
C ALA A 17 -29.14 15.15 5.15
N LYS A 18 -28.06 15.08 4.37
CA LYS A 18 -27.16 13.91 4.34
C LYS A 18 -26.66 13.65 5.76
N PRO A 19 -26.74 12.41 6.29
CA PRO A 19 -26.10 12.10 7.56
C PRO A 19 -24.59 12.29 7.41
N ALA A 20 -24.03 13.13 8.27
CA ALA A 20 -22.59 13.31 8.38
C ALA A 20 -21.96 12.01 8.89
N GLY A 21 -20.98 11.49 8.14
CA GLY A 21 -19.94 10.64 8.71
C GLY A 21 -20.27 9.17 8.95
N GLN A 22 -20.89 8.45 8.01
CA GLN A 22 -20.71 7.00 7.95
C GLN A 22 -19.39 6.70 7.24
N ARG A 23 -18.34 6.40 8.03
CA ARG A 23 -17.14 5.72 7.52
C ARG A 23 -17.61 4.38 6.95
N ARG A 24 -17.38 4.18 5.65
CA ARG A 24 -17.57 2.88 4.99
C ARG A 24 -16.77 1.82 5.76
N PRO A 25 -17.34 0.66 6.11
CA PRO A 25 -16.54 -0.43 6.65
C PRO A 25 -15.47 -0.80 5.61
N ALA A 26 -14.23 -0.91 6.07
CA ALA A 26 -13.11 -1.39 5.27
C ALA A 26 -13.49 -2.76 4.69
N GLY A 27 -13.50 -2.87 3.36
CA GLY A 27 -13.89 -4.09 2.66
C GLY A 27 -13.02 -5.27 3.09
N GLY A 28 -13.68 -6.32 3.59
CA GLY A 28 -13.05 -7.59 3.87
C GLY A 28 -12.43 -8.17 2.61
N HIS A 29 -11.12 -8.42 2.64
CA HIS A 29 -10.42 -9.14 1.58
C HIS A 29 -10.73 -10.64 1.70
N GLY A 30 -11.54 -11.16 0.78
CA GLY A 30 -11.70 -12.61 0.60
C GLY A 30 -10.41 -13.24 0.03
N PRO A 31 -10.08 -14.49 0.39
CA PRO A 31 -8.92 -15.20 -0.14
C PRO A 31 -9.22 -15.69 -1.56
N GLY A 32 -8.86 -14.88 -2.56
CA GLY A 32 -8.99 -15.24 -3.97
C GLY A 32 -7.92 -14.56 -4.81
N GLY A 33 -6.93 -15.33 -5.26
CA GLY A 33 -5.82 -14.87 -6.10
C GLY A 33 -6.28 -14.40 -7.48
N GLY A 34 -6.58 -13.12 -7.61
CA GLY A 34 -6.55 -12.40 -8.88
C GLY A 34 -5.22 -11.67 -9.06
N PRO A 35 -4.87 -11.24 -10.29
CA PRO A 35 -3.71 -10.37 -10.51
C PRO A 35 -3.83 -9.13 -9.61
N PRO A 36 -2.73 -8.57 -9.09
CA PRO A 36 -2.79 -7.48 -8.12
C PRO A 36 -3.61 -6.34 -8.71
N ALA A 37 -4.84 -6.18 -8.21
CA ALA A 37 -5.66 -5.04 -8.55
C ALA A 37 -4.85 -3.80 -8.16
N MET A 38 -4.66 -2.88 -9.10
CA MET A 38 -4.32 -1.50 -8.80
C MET A 38 -5.47 -0.96 -7.93
N HIS A 39 -5.45 -1.29 -6.64
CA HIS A 39 -6.18 -0.54 -5.65
C HIS A 39 -5.73 0.90 -5.87
N GLY A 40 -6.69 1.78 -6.13
CA GLY A 40 -6.49 3.19 -5.85
C GLY A 40 -6.21 3.26 -4.36
N GLY A 41 -4.92 3.16 -4.01
CA GLY A 41 -4.48 3.19 -2.63
C GLY A 41 -5.04 4.44 -2.00
N GLU A 42 -5.55 4.32 -0.78
CA GLU A 42 -5.89 5.49 0.00
C GLU A 42 -4.72 6.47 -0.07
N LYS A 43 -4.98 7.71 -0.47
CA LYS A 43 -3.92 8.71 -0.51
C LYS A 43 -3.62 9.11 0.93
N ALA A 44 -2.34 9.20 1.26
CA ALA A 44 -1.90 9.76 2.53
C ALA A 44 -2.51 11.17 2.71
N ARG A 45 -3.04 11.47 3.90
CA ARG A 45 -3.60 12.80 4.20
C ARG A 45 -2.48 13.83 4.27
N ASP A 46 -1.34 13.44 4.84
CA ASP A 46 -0.10 14.22 4.83
C ASP A 46 1.10 13.35 4.42
N ALA A 47 1.24 13.17 3.11
CA ALA A 47 2.33 12.42 2.50
C ALA A 47 3.72 12.96 2.91
N GLY A 48 3.86 14.26 3.15
CA GLY A 48 5.11 14.90 3.52
C GLY A 48 5.54 14.56 4.94
N ALA A 49 4.60 14.54 5.88
CA ALA A 49 4.85 14.12 7.26
C ALA A 49 5.18 12.62 7.34
N ALA A 50 4.41 11.77 6.64
CA ALA A 50 4.64 10.33 6.59
C ALA A 50 6.03 9.99 6.04
N LEU A 51 6.44 10.63 4.94
CA LEU A 51 7.78 10.47 4.37
C LEU A 51 8.88 10.89 5.35
N ARG A 52 8.73 12.02 6.02
CA ARG A 52 9.71 12.51 7.01
C ARG A 52 9.90 11.51 8.16
N ARG A 53 8.81 10.90 8.62
CA ARG A 53 8.85 9.88 9.67
C ARG A 53 9.47 8.58 9.19
N LEU A 54 9.15 8.10 7.99
CA LEU A 54 9.82 6.95 7.38
C LEU A 54 11.33 7.18 7.24
N LEU A 55 11.75 8.36 6.78
CA LEU A 55 13.17 8.72 6.70
C LEU A 55 13.86 8.72 8.08
N LYS A 56 13.15 9.13 9.14
CA LYS A 56 13.64 9.04 10.52
C LYS A 56 13.80 7.59 10.98
N VAL A 57 12.87 6.70 10.61
CA VAL A 57 12.98 5.25 10.88
C VAL A 57 14.15 4.63 10.12
N LEU A 58 14.43 5.09 8.91
CA LEU A 58 15.55 4.64 8.07
C LEU A 58 16.91 5.20 8.50
N ARG A 59 16.96 6.27 9.30
CA ARG A 59 18.19 6.96 9.73
C ARG A 59 19.28 6.02 10.29
N PRO A 60 18.98 5.02 11.14
CA PRO A 60 20.00 4.08 11.63
C PRO A 60 20.66 3.26 10.51
N TYR A 61 19.96 3.04 9.41
CA TYR A 61 20.40 2.25 8.27
C TYR A 61 21.07 3.08 7.18
N ARG A 62 21.25 4.40 7.36
CA ARG A 62 21.76 5.34 6.33
C ARG A 62 23.01 4.87 5.60
N LEU A 63 23.93 4.21 6.29
CA LEU A 63 25.19 3.73 5.70
C LEU A 63 24.95 2.52 4.80
N ILE A 64 24.16 1.54 5.26
CA ILE A 64 23.73 0.40 4.42
C ILE A 64 22.94 0.90 3.22
N MET A 65 22.02 1.84 3.42
CA MET A 65 21.25 2.45 2.33
C MET A 65 22.16 3.12 1.31
N SER A 66 23.17 3.89 1.74
CA SER A 66 24.11 4.51 0.81
C SER A 66 24.91 3.49 0.00
N VAL A 67 25.32 2.37 0.61
CA VAL A 67 25.99 1.26 -0.08
C VAL A 67 25.05 0.60 -1.09
N VAL A 68 23.79 0.34 -0.71
CA VAL A 68 22.76 -0.21 -1.62
C VAL A 68 22.57 0.70 -2.84
N LEU A 69 22.39 2.00 -2.63
CA LEU A 69 22.18 2.94 -3.73
C LEU A 69 23.41 3.03 -4.64
N LEU A 70 24.62 3.06 -4.06
CA LEU A 70 25.87 3.07 -4.81
C LEU A 70 26.02 1.80 -5.65
N PHE A 71 25.78 0.63 -5.06
CA PHE A 71 25.94 -0.65 -5.75
C PHE A 71 24.87 -0.85 -6.82
N ALA A 72 23.64 -0.40 -6.59
CA ALA A 72 22.57 -0.40 -7.59
C ALA A 72 22.93 0.51 -8.79
N ALA A 73 23.46 1.70 -8.53
CA ALA A 73 23.93 2.59 -9.59
C ALA A 73 25.13 1.98 -10.34
N ALA A 74 26.14 1.47 -9.63
CA ALA A 74 27.34 0.87 -10.22
C ALA A 74 27.00 -0.39 -11.03
N SER A 75 26.18 -1.30 -10.52
CA SER A 75 25.75 -2.49 -11.25
C SER A 75 25.04 -2.10 -12.54
N THR A 76 24.19 -1.08 -12.48
CA THR A 76 23.45 -0.56 -13.64
C THR A 76 24.39 0.05 -14.67
N VAL A 77 25.35 0.87 -14.25
CA VAL A 77 26.37 1.45 -15.15
C VAL A 77 27.17 0.36 -15.86
N PHE A 78 27.62 -0.67 -15.14
CA PHE A 78 28.31 -1.81 -15.77
C PHE A 78 27.41 -2.52 -16.78
N ALA A 79 26.16 -2.81 -16.45
CA ALA A 79 25.23 -3.44 -17.38
C ALA A 79 25.02 -2.61 -18.66
N ILE A 80 24.95 -1.27 -18.54
CA ILE A 80 24.78 -0.33 -19.67
C ILE A 80 26.00 -0.29 -20.59
N ILE A 81 27.21 -0.59 -20.10
CA ILE A 81 28.41 -0.63 -20.94
C ILE A 81 28.39 -1.84 -21.90
N GLY A 82 27.73 -2.93 -21.50
CA GLY A 82 27.70 -4.20 -22.23
C GLY A 82 27.30 -4.11 -23.70
N PRO A 83 26.16 -3.47 -24.06
CA PRO A 83 25.75 -3.30 -25.45
C PRO A 83 26.81 -2.65 -26.36
N LYS A 84 27.60 -1.68 -25.86
CA LYS A 84 28.68 -1.04 -26.65
C LYS A 84 29.86 -1.98 -26.88
N LEU A 85 30.22 -2.80 -25.89
CA LEU A 85 31.25 -3.83 -26.06
C LEU A 85 30.80 -4.91 -27.04
N MET A 86 29.53 -5.35 -26.98
CA MET A 86 28.97 -6.26 -27.98
C MET A 86 28.93 -5.64 -29.37
N GLY A 87 28.63 -4.35 -29.47
CA GLY A 87 28.76 -3.61 -30.72
C GLY A 87 30.17 -3.71 -31.29
N ARG A 88 31.20 -3.42 -30.50
CA ARG A 88 32.60 -3.55 -30.94
C ARG A 88 32.97 -4.97 -31.39
N ALA A 89 32.52 -6.00 -30.68
CA ALA A 89 32.73 -7.38 -31.10
C ALA A 89 32.06 -7.68 -32.45
N THR A 90 30.85 -7.16 -32.66
CA THR A 90 30.12 -7.26 -33.93
C THR A 90 30.85 -6.55 -35.07
N THR A 91 31.39 -5.35 -34.82
CA THR A 91 32.17 -4.60 -35.80
C THR A 91 33.45 -5.35 -36.20
N LEU A 92 34.22 -5.87 -35.25
CA LEU A 92 35.43 -6.66 -35.54
C LEU A 92 35.12 -7.92 -36.35
N MET A 93 34.00 -8.58 -36.03
CA MET A 93 33.55 -9.76 -36.77
C MET A 93 33.15 -9.39 -38.21
N PHE A 94 32.44 -8.27 -38.39
CA PHE A 94 32.03 -7.77 -39.70
C PHE A 94 33.25 -7.35 -40.55
N GLU A 95 34.15 -6.54 -40.00
CA GLU A 95 35.38 -6.10 -40.68
C GLU A 95 36.29 -7.27 -41.04
N GLY A 96 36.48 -8.23 -40.12
CA GLY A 96 37.25 -9.45 -40.37
C GLY A 96 36.62 -10.35 -41.45
N ALA A 97 35.29 -10.42 -41.52
CA ALA A 97 34.58 -11.14 -42.57
C ALA A 97 34.78 -10.47 -43.95
N LEU A 98 34.68 -9.13 -44.02
CA LEU A 98 34.98 -8.40 -45.26
C LEU A 98 36.43 -8.57 -45.70
N ALA A 99 37.39 -8.51 -44.76
CA ALA A 99 38.81 -8.71 -45.06
C ALA A 99 39.10 -10.12 -45.61
N ARG A 100 38.41 -11.14 -45.09
CA ARG A 100 38.50 -12.52 -45.60
C ARG A 100 37.95 -12.68 -47.01
N ILE A 101 36.84 -11.99 -47.32
CA ILE A 101 36.25 -12.00 -48.66
C ILE A 101 37.14 -11.22 -49.65
N GLY A 102 37.73 -10.10 -49.21
CA GLY A 102 38.62 -9.27 -50.01
C GLY A 102 40.07 -9.75 -50.11
N GLY A 103 40.41 -10.91 -49.54
CA GLY A 103 41.76 -11.49 -49.61
C GLY A 103 42.86 -10.72 -48.85
N SER A 104 42.50 -9.75 -48.01
CA SER A 104 43.42 -8.84 -47.31
C SER A 104 43.66 -9.21 -45.83
N GLY A 105 42.99 -10.25 -45.32
CA GLY A 105 43.13 -10.71 -43.93
C GLY A 105 42.07 -11.73 -43.51
N GLY A 106 41.84 -11.87 -42.21
CA GLY A 106 40.83 -12.77 -41.63
C GLY A 106 40.23 -12.23 -40.33
N ILE A 107 39.33 -13.00 -39.71
CA ILE A 107 38.68 -12.62 -38.45
C ILE A 107 39.66 -12.78 -37.28
N ASP A 108 39.88 -11.72 -36.50
CA ASP A 108 40.67 -11.77 -35.27
C ASP A 108 39.84 -12.36 -34.11
N PHE A 109 39.78 -13.70 -34.07
CA PHE A 109 39.12 -14.43 -32.99
C PHE A 109 39.76 -14.18 -31.61
N GLY A 110 41.05 -13.80 -31.57
CA GLY A 110 41.73 -13.48 -30.32
C GLY A 110 41.22 -12.16 -29.71
N ALA A 111 41.07 -11.12 -30.52
CA ALA A 111 40.49 -9.85 -30.09
C ALA A 111 39.02 -9.99 -29.67
N ILE A 112 38.22 -10.73 -30.45
CA ILE A 112 36.83 -11.02 -30.11
C ILE A 112 36.75 -11.82 -28.80
N GLY A 113 37.57 -12.86 -28.65
CA GLY A 113 37.63 -13.67 -27.43
C GLY A 113 37.97 -12.82 -26.19
N ARG A 114 38.98 -11.94 -26.28
CA ARG A 114 39.31 -11.00 -25.19
C ARG A 114 38.15 -10.08 -24.85
N LEU A 115 37.45 -9.52 -25.84
CA LEU A 115 36.28 -8.66 -25.60
C LEU A 115 35.13 -9.42 -24.92
N LEU A 116 34.86 -10.66 -25.34
CA LEU A 116 33.83 -11.50 -24.73
C LEU A 116 34.18 -11.87 -23.29
N VAL A 117 35.44 -12.18 -22.99
CA VAL A 117 35.90 -12.42 -21.61
C VAL A 117 35.71 -11.16 -20.76
N TRP A 118 36.09 -9.99 -21.26
CA TRP A 118 35.84 -8.71 -20.59
C TRP A 118 34.35 -8.47 -20.34
N LEU A 119 33.49 -8.80 -21.31
CA LEU A 119 32.06 -8.67 -21.17
C LEU A 119 31.50 -9.60 -20.09
N VAL A 120 31.93 -10.87 -20.09
CA VAL A 120 31.53 -11.84 -19.06
C VAL A 120 31.96 -11.35 -17.67
N LEU A 121 33.20 -10.87 -17.53
CA LEU A 121 33.68 -10.31 -16.27
C LEU A 121 32.86 -9.10 -15.84
N LEU A 122 32.53 -8.20 -16.78
CA LEU A 122 31.74 -7.00 -16.52
C LEU A 122 30.29 -7.34 -16.09
N TYR A 123 29.64 -8.31 -16.73
CA TYR A 123 28.33 -8.79 -16.30
C TYR A 123 28.39 -9.56 -14.98
N ALA A 124 29.45 -10.32 -14.72
CA ALA A 124 29.64 -10.99 -13.44
C ALA A 124 29.77 -9.95 -12.30
N VAL A 125 30.58 -8.91 -12.48
CA VAL A 125 30.71 -7.81 -11.51
C VAL A 125 29.38 -7.09 -11.32
N SER A 126 28.68 -6.76 -12.40
CA SER A 126 27.33 -6.16 -12.32
C SER A 126 26.36 -7.05 -11.54
N GLY A 127 26.35 -8.36 -11.82
CA GLY A 127 25.50 -9.33 -11.14
C GLY A 127 25.82 -9.46 -9.65
N VAL A 128 27.10 -9.50 -9.27
CA VAL A 128 27.53 -9.56 -7.87
C VAL A 128 27.13 -8.29 -7.11
N LEU A 129 27.35 -7.11 -7.69
CA LEU A 129 26.93 -5.85 -7.08
C LEU A 129 25.41 -5.78 -6.92
N ASN A 130 24.67 -6.22 -7.94
CA ASN A 130 23.21 -6.29 -7.90
C ASN A 130 22.70 -7.27 -6.82
N TYR A 131 23.37 -8.42 -6.68
CA TYR A 131 23.06 -9.40 -5.63
C TYR A 131 23.31 -8.83 -4.24
N ILE A 132 24.47 -8.20 -4.02
CA ILE A 132 24.84 -7.62 -2.73
C ILE A 132 23.84 -6.51 -2.34
N GLN A 133 23.52 -5.58 -3.26
CA GLN A 133 22.56 -4.51 -2.94
C GLN A 133 21.17 -5.08 -2.63
N ALA A 134 20.70 -6.09 -3.38
CA ALA A 134 19.40 -6.70 -3.16
C ALA A 134 19.34 -7.44 -1.80
N TYR A 135 20.40 -8.17 -1.45
CA TYR A 135 20.51 -8.85 -0.16
C TYR A 135 20.51 -7.86 1.00
N LEU A 136 21.32 -6.80 0.91
CA LEU A 136 21.38 -5.74 1.94
C LEU A 136 20.03 -5.02 2.08
N MET A 137 19.39 -4.66 0.98
CA MET A 137 18.08 -4.00 0.99
C MET A 137 16.99 -4.88 1.59
N SER A 138 17.01 -6.18 1.29
CA SER A 138 16.12 -7.17 1.91
C SER A 138 16.30 -7.25 3.42
N GLY A 139 17.56 -7.28 3.88
CA GLY A 139 17.89 -7.24 5.31
C GLY A 139 17.36 -5.98 6.01
N VAL A 140 17.49 -4.80 5.38
CA VAL A 140 16.96 -3.53 5.93
C VAL A 140 15.43 -3.57 6.01
N ALA A 141 14.75 -3.99 4.94
CA ALA A 141 13.30 -4.07 4.90
C ALA A 141 12.74 -5.02 5.98
N MET A 142 13.33 -6.20 6.15
CA MET A 142 12.93 -7.16 7.19
C MET A 142 13.14 -6.64 8.61
N ARG A 143 14.26 -5.94 8.87
CA ARG A 143 14.50 -5.32 10.19
C ARG A 143 13.49 -4.22 10.50
N ILE A 144 13.06 -3.45 9.50
CA ILE A 144 12.02 -2.42 9.65
C ILE A 144 10.66 -3.08 9.90
N SER A 145 10.30 -4.12 9.14
CA SER A 145 9.09 -4.91 9.37
C SER A 145 9.03 -5.44 10.80
N TYR A 146 10.11 -6.09 11.24
CA TYR A 146 10.24 -6.60 12.61
C TYR A 146 10.07 -5.50 13.65
N ARG A 147 10.74 -4.36 13.47
CA ARG A 147 10.61 -3.22 14.37
C ARG A 147 9.18 -2.72 14.45
N PHE A 148 8.50 -2.52 13.31
CA PHE A 148 7.10 -2.07 13.34
C PHE A 148 6.20 -3.09 14.02
N ARG A 149 6.33 -4.39 13.72
CA ARG A 149 5.52 -5.43 14.37
C ARG A 149 5.75 -5.47 15.88
N ARG A 150 7.00 -5.32 16.33
CA ARG A 150 7.34 -5.23 17.76
C ARG A 150 6.74 -3.98 18.40
N ASP A 151 6.98 -2.81 17.82
CA ASP A 151 6.52 -1.52 18.36
C ASP A 151 4.97 -1.49 18.41
N ILE A 152 4.28 -2.05 17.41
CA ILE A 152 2.82 -2.23 17.39
C ILE A 152 2.37 -3.22 18.48
N SER A 153 3.05 -4.38 18.61
CA SER A 153 2.71 -5.38 19.63
C SER A 153 2.85 -4.83 21.05
N GLU A 154 3.91 -4.06 21.32
CA GLU A 154 4.09 -3.38 22.61
C GLU A 154 3.04 -2.29 22.83
N LYS A 155 2.66 -1.57 21.77
CA LYS A 155 1.62 -0.53 21.83
C LYS A 155 0.25 -1.10 22.15
N ILE A 156 -0.13 -2.25 21.58
CA ILE A 156 -1.41 -2.93 21.87
C ILE A 156 -1.63 -3.11 23.38
N ALA A 157 -0.59 -3.49 24.12
CA ALA A 157 -0.67 -3.72 25.56
C ALA A 157 -0.87 -2.43 26.39
N ARG A 158 -0.59 -1.25 25.81
CA ARG A 158 -0.68 0.06 26.50
C ARG A 158 -1.91 0.86 26.09
N LEU A 159 -2.55 0.51 24.98
CA LEU A 159 -3.74 1.21 24.49
C LEU A 159 -4.94 0.99 25.43
N PRO A 160 -5.76 2.02 25.65
CA PRO A 160 -6.96 1.90 26.45
C PRO A 160 -8.02 1.05 25.76
N LEU A 161 -8.88 0.37 26.54
CA LEU A 161 -9.97 -0.45 26.00
C LEU A 161 -10.92 0.36 25.10
N SER A 162 -11.06 1.67 25.35
CA SER A 162 -11.84 2.60 24.53
C SER A 162 -11.41 2.64 23.06
N TYR A 163 -10.14 2.38 22.76
CA TYR A 163 -9.66 2.32 21.39
C TYR A 163 -10.23 1.08 20.67
N PHE A 164 -10.18 -0.08 21.33
CA PHE A 164 -10.66 -1.35 20.79
C PHE A 164 -12.19 -1.44 20.72
N ASP A 165 -12.91 -0.72 21.59
CA ASP A 165 -14.38 -0.61 21.49
C ASP A 165 -14.82 0.28 20.30
N ARG A 166 -13.93 1.13 19.75
CA ARG A 166 -14.22 2.03 18.61
C ARG A 166 -13.75 1.50 17.26
N GLN A 167 -12.81 0.57 17.25
CA GLN A 167 -12.19 0.03 16.04
C GLN A 167 -12.54 -1.45 15.88
N SER A 168 -12.69 -1.92 14.65
CA SER A 168 -12.88 -3.36 14.43
C SER A 168 -11.58 -4.11 14.69
N HIS A 169 -11.68 -5.35 15.19
CA HIS A 169 -10.52 -6.21 15.38
C HIS A 169 -9.75 -6.44 14.06
N GLY A 170 -10.47 -6.51 12.93
CA GLY A 170 -9.88 -6.66 11.60
C GLY A 170 -9.07 -5.45 11.16
N GLU A 171 -9.50 -4.23 11.50
CA GLU A 171 -8.77 -2.98 11.21
C GLU A 171 -7.41 -2.97 11.93
N VAL A 172 -7.39 -3.37 13.21
CA VAL A 172 -6.15 -3.46 13.99
C VAL A 172 -5.21 -4.53 13.42
N LEU A 173 -5.76 -5.71 13.08
CA LEU A 173 -4.96 -6.79 12.50
C LEU A 173 -4.35 -6.39 11.15
N SER A 174 -5.12 -5.72 10.28
CA SER A 174 -4.66 -5.23 8.97
C SER A 174 -3.49 -4.24 9.10
N ARG A 175 -3.48 -3.39 10.14
CA ARG A 175 -2.35 -2.49 10.41
C ARG A 175 -1.08 -3.24 10.78
N VAL A 176 -1.20 -4.35 11.53
CA VAL A 176 -0.06 -5.16 11.95
C VAL A 176 0.50 -5.98 10.78
N THR A 177 -0.37 -6.46 9.90
CA THR A 177 -0.01 -7.34 8.77
C THR A 177 0.17 -6.56 7.48
N ASN A 178 -0.94 -6.20 6.83
CA ASN A 178 -0.98 -5.64 5.48
C ASN A 178 -0.22 -4.31 5.35
N ASP A 179 -0.37 -3.41 6.32
CA ASP A 179 0.24 -2.08 6.22
C ASP A 179 1.76 -2.16 6.41
N VAL A 180 2.20 -2.92 7.41
CA VAL A 180 3.63 -3.17 7.63
C VAL A 180 4.26 -3.89 6.43
N ASP A 181 3.56 -4.87 5.85
CA ASP A 181 4.05 -5.59 4.67
C ASP A 181 4.10 -4.68 3.44
N THR A 182 3.11 -3.80 3.25
CA THR A 182 3.11 -2.80 2.17
C THR A 182 4.31 -1.87 2.29
N VAL A 183 4.60 -1.35 3.49
CA VAL A 183 5.78 -0.50 3.74
C VAL A 183 7.07 -1.27 3.46
N SER A 184 7.17 -2.51 3.97
CA SER A 184 8.38 -3.32 3.86
C SER A 184 8.69 -3.74 2.42
N ASN A 185 7.68 -4.21 1.69
CA ASN A 185 7.81 -4.61 0.29
C ASN A 185 8.15 -3.41 -0.60
N THR A 186 7.56 -2.25 -0.33
CA THR A 186 7.86 -1.02 -1.08
C THR A 186 9.28 -0.54 -0.84
N LEU A 187 9.75 -0.58 0.41
CA LEU A 187 11.16 -0.27 0.72
C LEU A 187 12.11 -1.26 0.01
N ASN A 188 11.76 -2.55 -0.01
CA ASN A 188 12.56 -3.60 -0.64
C ASN A 188 12.70 -3.40 -2.16
N GLN A 189 11.61 -3.11 -2.85
CA GLN A 189 11.57 -3.08 -4.31
C GLN A 189 11.73 -1.68 -4.91
N SER A 190 10.93 -0.72 -4.45
CA SER A 190 10.77 0.57 -5.16
C SER A 190 12.00 1.47 -5.03
N LEU A 191 12.73 1.41 -3.92
CA LEU A 191 13.87 2.31 -3.72
C LEU A 191 15.05 1.94 -4.63
N SER A 192 15.44 0.66 -4.67
CA SER A 192 16.47 0.16 -5.59
C SER A 192 16.02 0.30 -7.05
N GLN A 193 14.75 0.05 -7.36
CA GLN A 193 14.21 0.24 -8.71
C GLN A 193 14.24 1.70 -9.16
N THR A 194 13.95 2.67 -8.27
CA THR A 194 14.00 4.10 -8.63
C THR A 194 15.42 4.51 -9.01
N VAL A 195 16.42 4.12 -8.23
CA VAL A 195 17.81 4.42 -8.55
C VAL A 195 18.26 3.70 -9.83
N THR A 196 17.87 2.44 -9.99
CA THR A 196 18.16 1.68 -11.22
C THR A 196 17.51 2.34 -12.44
N ALA A 197 16.25 2.76 -12.35
CA ALA A 197 15.51 3.40 -13.43
C ALA A 197 16.14 4.75 -13.83
N VAL A 198 16.47 5.60 -12.85
CA VAL A 198 17.13 6.89 -13.11
C VAL A 198 18.53 6.69 -13.68
N THR A 199 19.31 5.77 -13.13
CA THR A 199 20.66 5.45 -13.63
C THR A 199 20.61 4.85 -15.03
N THR A 200 19.62 4.00 -15.31
CA THR A 200 19.38 3.42 -16.64
C THR A 200 19.02 4.52 -17.63
N LEU A 201 18.04 5.35 -17.30
CA LEU A 201 17.59 6.43 -18.17
C LEU A 201 18.75 7.39 -18.51
N ALA A 202 19.48 7.86 -17.50
CA ALA A 202 20.60 8.77 -17.66
C ALA A 202 21.79 8.10 -18.38
N GLY A 203 22.20 6.90 -17.93
CA GLY A 203 23.34 6.19 -18.48
C GLY A 203 23.13 5.76 -19.92
N VAL A 204 21.96 5.23 -20.26
CA VAL A 204 21.59 4.88 -21.65
C VAL A 204 21.57 6.12 -22.54
N LEU A 205 21.00 7.24 -22.08
CA LEU A 205 20.99 8.49 -22.84
C LEU A 205 22.42 9.00 -23.12
N ILE A 206 23.30 8.98 -22.11
CA ILE A 206 24.72 9.35 -22.27
C ILE A 206 25.39 8.44 -23.32
N MET A 207 25.17 7.13 -23.24
CA MET A 207 25.75 6.18 -24.19
C MET A 207 25.22 6.36 -25.61
N MET A 208 23.92 6.63 -25.77
CA MET A 208 23.30 6.94 -27.07
C MET A 208 23.90 8.21 -27.69
N LEU A 209 23.99 9.30 -26.92
CA LEU A 209 24.62 10.55 -27.35
C LEU A 209 26.10 10.34 -27.72
N SER A 210 26.81 9.46 -27.00
CA SER A 210 28.21 9.11 -27.31
C SER A 210 28.39 8.37 -28.63
N ILE A 211 27.33 7.72 -29.15
CA ILE A 211 27.36 6.98 -30.42
C ILE A 211 26.91 7.90 -31.57
N SER A 212 25.72 8.48 -31.47
CA SER A 212 25.19 9.40 -32.48
C SER A 212 24.06 10.23 -31.91
N TRP A 213 24.23 11.55 -31.95
CA TRP A 213 23.18 12.48 -31.55
C TRP A 213 21.98 12.45 -32.52
N GLN A 214 22.19 12.16 -33.82
CA GLN A 214 21.10 12.10 -34.81
C GLN A 214 20.16 10.91 -34.54
N MET A 215 20.73 9.72 -34.30
CA MET A 215 19.92 8.56 -33.92
C MET A 215 19.25 8.76 -32.57
N THR A 216 19.92 9.47 -31.64
CA THR A 216 19.35 9.79 -30.34
C THR A 216 18.14 10.71 -30.46
N LEU A 217 18.21 11.74 -31.29
CA LEU A 217 17.09 12.63 -31.54
C LEU A 217 15.89 11.89 -32.15
N ALA A 218 16.15 10.99 -33.11
CA ALA A 218 15.12 10.13 -33.68
C ALA A 218 14.46 9.22 -32.63
N ALA A 219 15.25 8.64 -31.73
CA ALA A 219 14.74 7.84 -30.62
C ALA A 219 13.94 8.67 -29.61
N LEU A 220 14.40 9.88 -29.27
CA LEU A 220 13.68 10.80 -28.39
C LEU A 220 12.37 11.27 -29.00
N ALA A 221 12.29 11.43 -30.33
CA ALA A 221 11.05 11.78 -31.02
C ALA A 221 9.97 10.67 -30.91
N LEU A 222 10.36 9.42 -30.65
CA LEU A 222 9.41 8.33 -30.37
C LEU A 222 8.81 8.42 -28.97
N LEU A 223 9.47 9.09 -28.00
CA LEU A 223 8.95 9.19 -26.63
C LEU A 223 7.60 9.91 -26.54
N PRO A 224 7.40 11.11 -27.15
CA PRO A 224 6.08 11.76 -27.17
C PRO A 224 4.99 10.87 -27.76
N LEU A 225 5.33 10.11 -28.81
CA LEU A 225 4.40 9.15 -29.43
C LEU A 225 4.03 8.03 -28.46
N THR A 226 5.03 7.45 -27.76
CA THR A 226 4.79 6.46 -26.71
C THR A 226 3.94 7.03 -25.58
N GLY A 227 4.28 8.23 -25.08
CA GLY A 227 3.55 8.90 -24.01
C GLY A 227 2.10 9.20 -24.39
N LEU A 228 1.84 9.67 -25.61
CA LEU A 228 0.49 9.94 -26.12
C LEU A 228 -0.35 8.66 -26.21
N MET A 229 0.24 7.58 -26.73
CA MET A 229 -0.44 6.28 -26.83
C MET A 229 -0.74 5.70 -25.44
N ILE A 230 0.21 5.78 -24.50
CA ILE A 230 -0.01 5.37 -23.10
C ILE A 230 -1.10 6.21 -22.45
N ALA A 231 -1.01 7.54 -22.54
CA ALA A 231 -1.98 8.44 -21.92
C ALA A 231 -3.39 8.19 -22.45
N THR A 232 -3.51 7.92 -23.75
CA THR A 232 -4.79 7.57 -24.38
C THR A 232 -5.30 6.23 -23.85
N ALA A 233 -4.47 5.18 -23.89
CA ALA A 233 -4.85 3.85 -23.40
C ALA A 233 -5.27 3.87 -21.92
N VAL A 234 -4.48 4.53 -21.07
CA VAL A 234 -4.78 4.71 -19.64
C VAL A 234 -6.08 5.49 -19.47
N ARG A 235 -6.30 6.58 -20.22
CA ARG A 235 -7.53 7.37 -20.11
C ARG A 235 -8.78 6.56 -20.46
N PHE A 236 -8.72 5.69 -21.47
CA PHE A 236 -9.83 4.80 -21.82
C PHE A 236 -10.00 3.69 -20.78
N SER A 237 -8.92 2.99 -20.41
CA SER A 237 -8.96 1.91 -19.42
C SER A 237 -9.48 2.40 -18.07
N GLN A 238 -8.99 3.53 -17.57
CA GLN A 238 -9.34 4.06 -16.24
C GLN A 238 -10.83 4.34 -16.09
N ARG A 239 -11.50 4.79 -17.17
CA ARG A 239 -12.96 5.04 -17.14
C ARG A 239 -13.74 3.76 -16.87
N PHE A 240 -13.38 2.66 -17.55
CA PHE A 240 -14.01 1.36 -17.32
C PHE A 240 -13.56 0.73 -16.01
N PHE A 241 -12.31 0.92 -15.61
CA PHE A 241 -11.76 0.41 -14.35
C PHE A 241 -12.52 0.96 -13.13
N VAL A 242 -12.81 2.27 -13.12
CA VAL A 242 -13.59 2.88 -12.03
C VAL A 242 -15.02 2.31 -11.97
N ARG A 243 -15.68 2.13 -13.12
CA ARG A 243 -17.03 1.54 -13.17
C ARG A 243 -17.00 0.06 -12.77
N GLN A 244 -15.99 -0.69 -13.22
CA GLN A 244 -15.76 -2.09 -12.83
C GLN A 244 -15.61 -2.20 -11.31
N GLN A 245 -14.82 -1.33 -10.68
CA GLN A 245 -14.62 -1.37 -9.23
C GLN A 245 -15.91 -1.05 -8.46
N ALA A 246 -16.73 -0.13 -8.96
CA ALA A 246 -18.04 0.17 -8.38
C ALA A 246 -18.98 -1.05 -8.45
N LEU A 247 -19.09 -1.67 -9.64
CA LEU A 247 -19.92 -2.86 -9.85
C LEU A 247 -19.42 -4.06 -9.04
N LEU A 248 -18.10 -4.24 -8.92
CA LEU A 248 -17.51 -5.28 -8.08
C LEU A 248 -17.88 -5.07 -6.60
N GLY A 249 -17.90 -3.82 -6.14
CA GLY A 249 -18.41 -3.45 -4.83
C GLY A 249 -19.89 -3.80 -4.65
N GLU A 250 -20.74 -3.49 -5.63
CA GLU A 250 -22.16 -3.84 -5.62
C GLU A 250 -22.37 -5.37 -5.58
N VAL A 251 -21.60 -6.13 -6.37
CA VAL A 251 -21.63 -7.61 -6.33
C VAL A 251 -21.24 -8.12 -4.95
N ASN A 252 -20.12 -7.66 -4.39
CA ASN A 252 -19.65 -8.11 -3.09
C ASN A 252 -20.62 -7.76 -1.96
N SER A 253 -21.18 -6.54 -1.97
CA SER A 253 -22.19 -6.12 -1.00
C SER A 253 -23.47 -6.95 -1.12
N HIS A 254 -23.94 -7.24 -2.34
CA HIS A 254 -25.09 -8.12 -2.54
C HIS A 254 -24.81 -9.53 -2.00
N VAL A 255 -23.63 -10.09 -2.29
CA VAL A 255 -23.23 -11.41 -1.77
C VAL A 255 -23.20 -11.38 -0.23
N GLU A 256 -22.56 -10.40 0.38
CA GLU A 256 -22.47 -10.25 1.84
C GLU A 256 -23.85 -10.13 2.50
N GLU A 257 -24.76 -9.34 1.92
CA GLU A 257 -26.13 -9.18 2.40
C GLU A 257 -26.92 -10.50 2.26
N MET A 258 -26.78 -11.22 1.16
CA MET A 258 -27.48 -12.48 0.93
C MET A 258 -26.99 -13.62 1.83
N TYR A 259 -25.69 -13.66 2.16
CA TYR A 259 -25.16 -14.63 3.12
C TYR A 259 -25.53 -14.26 4.57
N SER A 260 -25.40 -12.99 4.94
CA SER A 260 -25.76 -12.52 6.30
C SER A 260 -27.26 -12.64 6.56
N GLY A 261 -28.07 -12.34 5.54
CA GLY A 261 -29.53 -12.43 5.57
C GLY A 261 -30.09 -13.75 5.04
N HIS A 262 -29.27 -14.82 4.93
CA HIS A 262 -29.67 -16.05 4.22
C HIS A 262 -30.99 -16.63 4.72
N LEU A 263 -31.20 -16.64 6.05
CA LEU A 263 -32.45 -17.11 6.65
C LEU A 263 -33.66 -16.27 6.21
N ILE A 264 -33.51 -14.94 6.14
CA ILE A 264 -34.56 -14.01 5.72
C ILE A 264 -34.91 -14.24 4.25
N VAL A 265 -33.90 -14.44 3.40
CA VAL A 265 -34.10 -14.74 1.97
C VAL A 265 -34.88 -16.05 1.79
N ARG A 266 -34.55 -17.10 2.56
CA ARG A 266 -35.25 -18.40 2.54
C ARG A 266 -36.69 -18.29 3.04
N VAL A 267 -36.91 -17.61 4.17
CA VAL A 267 -38.24 -17.45 4.77
C VAL A 267 -39.17 -16.60 3.89
N SER A 268 -38.61 -15.63 3.16
CA SER A 268 -39.37 -14.80 2.21
C SER A 268 -39.50 -15.41 0.80
N ASN A 269 -38.95 -16.61 0.55
CA ASN A 269 -38.94 -17.29 -0.75
C ASN A 269 -38.42 -16.38 -1.89
N ALA A 270 -37.40 -15.57 -1.58
CA ALA A 270 -36.86 -14.52 -2.44
C ALA A 270 -35.57 -14.92 -3.18
N GLU A 271 -35.19 -16.20 -3.15
CA GLU A 271 -33.94 -16.71 -3.73
C GLU A 271 -33.83 -16.38 -5.22
N GLN A 272 -34.88 -16.66 -5.99
CA GLN A 272 -34.86 -16.41 -7.43
C GLN A 272 -34.72 -14.92 -7.75
N ARG A 273 -35.34 -14.03 -6.96
CA ARG A 273 -35.20 -12.58 -7.11
C ARG A 273 -33.76 -12.14 -6.82
N SER A 274 -33.15 -12.70 -5.77
CA SER A 274 -31.77 -12.43 -5.41
C SER A 274 -30.79 -12.89 -6.50
N ILE A 275 -30.99 -14.10 -7.04
CA ILE A 275 -30.16 -14.65 -8.13
C ILE A 275 -30.30 -13.80 -9.40
N SER A 276 -31.52 -13.39 -9.76
CA SER A 276 -31.73 -12.50 -10.91
C SER A 276 -31.02 -11.16 -10.72
N ARG A 277 -31.13 -10.55 -9.53
CA ARG A 277 -30.43 -9.29 -9.23
C ARG A 277 -28.92 -9.44 -9.29
N PHE A 278 -28.38 -10.52 -8.74
CA PHE A 278 -26.96 -10.85 -8.85
C PHE A 278 -26.53 -10.98 -10.32
N SER A 279 -27.33 -11.70 -11.14
CA SER A 279 -27.05 -11.91 -12.56
C SER A 279 -26.99 -10.58 -13.35
N GLU A 280 -27.91 -9.65 -13.09
CA GLU A 280 -27.92 -8.31 -13.71
C GLU A 280 -26.61 -7.55 -13.43
N ILE A 281 -26.24 -7.44 -12.15
CA ILE A 281 -25.04 -6.72 -11.72
C ILE A 281 -23.79 -7.43 -12.26
N ASN A 282 -23.76 -8.76 -12.20
CA ASN A 282 -22.64 -9.56 -12.67
C ASN A 282 -22.45 -9.45 -14.19
N GLN A 283 -23.53 -9.36 -14.97
CA GLN A 283 -23.44 -9.16 -16.42
C GLN A 283 -22.91 -7.76 -16.78
N GLU A 284 -23.33 -6.72 -16.05
CA GLU A 284 -22.77 -5.38 -16.21
C GLU A 284 -21.28 -5.35 -15.80
N LEU A 285 -20.93 -6.04 -14.72
CA LEU A 285 -19.55 -6.20 -14.28
C LEU A 285 -18.72 -6.90 -15.35
N HIS A 286 -19.19 -8.02 -15.90
CA HIS A 286 -18.51 -8.77 -16.95
C HIS A 286 -18.22 -7.90 -18.18
N THR A 287 -19.24 -7.21 -18.71
CA THR A 287 -19.08 -6.36 -19.89
C THR A 287 -18.15 -5.17 -19.66
N THR A 288 -18.21 -4.57 -18.48
CA THR A 288 -17.32 -3.46 -18.10
C THR A 288 -15.89 -3.94 -17.86
N ALA A 289 -15.72 -5.06 -17.16
CA ALA A 289 -14.43 -5.67 -16.87
C ALA A 289 -13.73 -6.13 -18.15
N TRP A 290 -14.46 -6.74 -19.09
CA TRP A 290 -13.91 -7.13 -20.39
C TRP A 290 -13.37 -5.92 -21.16
N LYS A 291 -14.13 -4.81 -21.21
CA LYS A 291 -13.68 -3.57 -21.86
C LYS A 291 -12.44 -3.01 -21.17
N SER A 292 -12.44 -2.91 -19.84
CA SER A 292 -11.29 -2.42 -19.08
C SER A 292 -10.05 -3.28 -19.35
N GLN A 293 -10.19 -4.60 -19.27
CA GLN A 293 -9.09 -5.54 -19.46
C GLN A 293 -8.56 -5.53 -20.90
N PHE A 294 -9.43 -5.37 -21.90
CA PHE A 294 -9.02 -5.22 -23.29
C PHE A 294 -8.12 -3.98 -23.48
N PHE A 295 -8.57 -2.81 -23.01
CA PHE A 295 -7.77 -1.57 -23.13
C PHE A 295 -6.47 -1.61 -22.32
N SER A 296 -6.49 -2.19 -21.12
CA SER A 296 -5.27 -2.42 -20.32
C SER A 296 -4.32 -3.41 -21.00
N GLY A 297 -4.87 -4.49 -21.58
CA GLY A 297 -4.11 -5.52 -22.28
C GLY A 297 -3.43 -5.02 -23.56
N LEU A 298 -3.99 -4.01 -24.22
CA LEU A 298 -3.40 -3.38 -25.41
C LEU A 298 -2.11 -2.59 -25.11
N MET A 299 -1.82 -2.23 -23.86
CA MET A 299 -0.64 -1.45 -23.52
C MET A 299 0.67 -2.13 -23.95
N MET A 300 0.84 -3.42 -23.67
CA MET A 300 2.05 -4.18 -24.00
C MET A 300 2.24 -4.40 -25.52
N PRO A 301 1.22 -4.81 -26.29
CA PRO A 301 1.30 -4.85 -27.75
C PRO A 301 1.64 -3.49 -28.38
N VAL A 302 1.02 -2.40 -27.91
CA VAL A 302 1.31 -1.04 -28.42
C VAL A 302 2.74 -0.64 -28.12
N MET A 303 3.26 -0.93 -26.92
CA MET A 303 4.67 -0.66 -26.59
C MET A 303 5.62 -1.46 -27.48
N THR A 304 5.34 -2.74 -27.70
CA THR A 304 6.14 -3.59 -28.61
C THR A 304 6.10 -3.05 -30.04
N PHE A 305 4.93 -2.62 -30.51
CA PHE A 305 4.75 -2.05 -31.85
C PHE A 305 5.56 -0.75 -32.02
N ILE A 306 5.49 0.17 -31.07
CA ILE A 306 6.27 1.42 -31.10
C ILE A 306 7.77 1.12 -31.01
N GLY A 307 8.16 0.15 -30.18
CA GLY A 307 9.55 -0.33 -30.11
C GLY A 307 10.05 -0.88 -31.44
N ASN A 308 9.20 -1.59 -32.20
CA ASN A 308 9.53 -2.11 -33.52
C ASN A 308 9.59 -0.99 -34.58
N ILE A 309 8.72 0.02 -34.51
CA ILE A 309 8.87 1.24 -35.35
C ILE A 309 10.22 1.89 -35.07
N GLY A 310 10.58 2.04 -33.79
CA GLY A 310 11.88 2.56 -33.40
C GLY A 310 13.04 1.75 -33.95
N TYR A 311 12.96 0.42 -33.86
CA TYR A 311 13.93 -0.48 -34.48
C TYR A 311 14.09 -0.21 -35.98
N VAL A 312 12.99 -0.11 -36.74
CA VAL A 312 13.03 0.14 -38.19
C VAL A 312 13.68 1.50 -38.49
N VAL A 313 13.26 2.56 -37.78
CA VAL A 313 13.82 3.90 -37.95
C VAL A 313 15.32 3.90 -37.69
N ILE A 314 15.78 3.26 -36.60
CA ILE A 314 17.21 3.20 -36.24
C ILE A 314 18.00 2.39 -37.25
N VAL A 315 17.48 1.27 -37.75
CA VAL A 315 18.17 0.47 -38.76
C VAL A 315 18.34 1.27 -40.05
N ILE A 316 17.30 1.98 -40.50
CA ILE A 316 17.38 2.82 -41.71
C ILE A 316 18.39 3.97 -41.52
N LEU A 317 18.24 4.74 -40.43
CA LEU A 317 19.12 5.88 -40.14
C LEU A 317 20.56 5.43 -39.90
N GLY A 318 20.73 4.35 -39.14
CA GLY A 318 22.01 3.75 -38.81
C GLY A 318 22.72 3.19 -40.03
N SER A 319 22.00 2.51 -40.93
CA SER A 319 22.57 2.01 -42.20
C SER A 319 23.06 3.19 -43.06
N TRP A 320 22.29 4.27 -43.14
CA TRP A 320 22.69 5.47 -43.87
C TRP A 320 23.92 6.16 -43.25
N LEU A 321 23.99 6.28 -41.91
CA LEU A 321 25.15 6.80 -41.18
C LEU A 321 26.38 5.90 -41.36
N ALA A 322 26.21 4.58 -41.40
CA ALA A 322 27.28 3.61 -41.59
C ALA A 322 27.85 3.65 -43.01
N ILE A 323 27.01 3.82 -44.04
CA ILE A 323 27.45 4.04 -45.43
C ILE A 323 28.32 5.30 -45.54
N ARG A 324 27.96 6.36 -44.80
CA ARG A 324 28.76 7.60 -44.68
C ARG A 324 29.99 7.46 -43.77
N ARG A 325 30.27 6.25 -43.25
CA ARG A 325 31.38 5.94 -42.33
C ARG A 325 31.39 6.79 -41.05
N MET A 326 30.23 7.29 -40.61
CA MET A 326 30.12 8.05 -39.36
C MET A 326 29.97 7.15 -38.13
N ILE A 327 29.42 5.94 -38.32
CA ILE A 327 29.25 4.92 -37.29
C ILE A 327 29.58 3.54 -37.86
N THR A 328 29.79 2.56 -36.98
CA THR A 328 30.06 1.16 -37.37
C THR A 328 28.80 0.29 -37.32
N VAL A 329 28.83 -0.90 -37.93
CA VAL A 329 27.71 -1.85 -37.89
C VAL A 329 27.37 -2.25 -36.45
N GLY A 330 28.39 -2.41 -35.61
CA GLY A 330 28.22 -2.67 -34.19
C GLY A 330 27.57 -1.53 -33.41
N ASP A 331 27.79 -0.28 -33.81
CA ASP A 331 27.12 0.86 -33.18
C ASP A 331 25.61 0.81 -33.42
N ILE A 332 25.15 0.38 -34.60
CA ILE A 332 23.72 0.16 -34.89
C ILE A 332 23.15 -0.90 -33.95
N GLN A 333 23.86 -2.04 -33.80
CA GLN A 333 23.47 -3.12 -32.90
C GLN A 333 23.36 -2.62 -31.45
N ALA A 334 24.36 -1.89 -30.96
CA ALA A 334 24.35 -1.32 -29.61
C ALA A 334 23.19 -0.34 -29.43
N PHE A 335 22.94 0.52 -30.43
CA PHE A 335 21.89 1.51 -30.40
C PHE A 335 20.49 0.91 -30.29
N ILE A 336 20.24 -0.19 -31.01
CA ILE A 336 18.98 -0.94 -30.92
C ILE A 336 18.72 -1.42 -29.48
N GLN A 337 19.74 -1.93 -28.79
CA GLN A 337 19.60 -2.37 -27.41
C GLN A 337 19.34 -1.20 -26.45
N TYR A 338 20.01 -0.06 -26.68
CA TYR A 338 19.79 1.14 -25.89
C TYR A 338 18.38 1.70 -26.04
N VAL A 339 17.82 1.73 -27.25
CA VAL A 339 16.45 2.22 -27.44
C VAL A 339 15.42 1.34 -26.72
N ARG A 340 15.60 0.01 -26.72
CA ARG A 340 14.74 -0.89 -25.93
C ARG A 340 14.91 -0.65 -24.42
N SER A 341 16.15 -0.44 -23.97
CA SER A 341 16.45 -0.18 -22.55
C SER A 341 15.96 1.19 -22.08
N PHE A 342 15.75 2.13 -22.99
CA PHE A 342 15.29 3.48 -22.69
C PHE A 342 13.77 3.58 -22.53
N THR A 343 12.99 2.74 -23.23
CA THR A 343 11.51 2.77 -23.15
C THR A 343 10.96 2.05 -21.91
N GLN A 344 11.66 1.04 -21.39
CA GLN A 344 11.20 0.24 -20.25
C GLN A 344 11.14 1.01 -18.91
N PRO A 345 12.14 1.84 -18.51
CA PRO A 345 12.06 2.63 -17.28
C PRO A 345 10.90 3.63 -17.27
N VAL A 346 10.51 4.14 -18.44
CA VAL A 346 9.39 5.09 -18.57
C VAL A 346 8.07 4.47 -18.11
N SER A 347 7.82 3.20 -18.44
CA SER A 347 6.61 2.51 -17.97
C SER A 347 6.67 2.16 -16.48
N GLN A 348 7.86 1.84 -15.96
CA GLN A 348 8.07 1.55 -14.55
C GLN A 348 7.89 2.77 -13.65
N ALA A 349 8.25 3.98 -14.11
CA ALA A 349 8.13 5.20 -13.32
C ALA A 349 6.70 5.46 -12.81
N ALA A 350 5.69 5.20 -13.65
CA ALA A 350 4.27 5.32 -13.26
C ALA A 350 3.88 4.31 -12.18
N SER A 351 4.35 3.07 -12.29
CA SER A 351 4.09 2.01 -11.30
C SER A 351 4.75 2.31 -9.95
N ILE A 352 6.01 2.78 -9.97
CA ILE A 352 6.75 3.16 -8.77
C ILE A 352 6.02 4.27 -8.00
N ALA A 353 5.48 5.28 -8.71
CA ALA A 353 4.74 6.37 -8.06
C ALA A 353 3.50 5.86 -7.30
N THR A 354 2.73 4.96 -7.91
CA THR A 354 1.55 4.36 -7.26
C THR A 354 1.93 3.52 -6.04
N VAL A 355 2.99 2.70 -6.14
CA VAL A 355 3.46 1.87 -5.02
C VAL A 355 3.97 2.73 -3.88
N LEU A 356 4.73 3.80 -4.18
CA LEU A 356 5.19 4.75 -3.18
C LEU A 356 4.02 5.46 -2.47
N GLN A 357 2.95 5.84 -3.21
CA GLN A 357 1.76 6.45 -2.61
C GLN A 357 1.08 5.50 -1.62
N SER A 358 0.89 4.23 -1.99
CA SER A 358 0.31 3.20 -1.12
C SER A 358 1.15 2.97 0.14
N ALA A 359 2.48 2.97 0.00
CA ALA A 359 3.37 2.84 1.16
C ALA A 359 3.33 4.03 2.11
N LEU A 360 3.21 5.25 1.57
CA LEU A 360 3.05 6.44 2.41
C LEU A 360 1.76 6.37 3.22
N ALA A 361 0.65 5.96 2.61
CA ALA A 361 -0.62 5.82 3.31
C ALA A 361 -0.62 4.68 4.34
N ALA A 362 -0.04 3.52 4.00
CA ALA A 362 0.16 2.43 4.95
C ALA A 362 1.04 2.88 6.15
N SER A 363 2.12 3.61 5.88
CA SER A 363 2.97 4.15 6.94
C SER A 363 2.25 5.17 7.82
N GLU A 364 1.38 6.00 7.24
CA GLU A 364 0.57 6.96 8.00
C GLU A 364 -0.36 6.24 8.97
N ARG A 365 -1.06 5.18 8.53
CA ARG A 365 -1.93 4.38 9.41
C ARG A 365 -1.16 3.65 10.51
N VAL A 366 0.03 3.14 10.22
CA VAL A 366 0.92 2.55 11.23
C VAL A 366 1.35 3.61 12.25
N PHE A 367 1.74 4.80 11.80
CA PHE A 367 2.12 5.88 12.71
C PHE A 367 0.94 6.44 13.51
N GLU A 368 -0.25 6.55 12.92
CA GLU A 368 -1.49 6.94 13.61
C GLU A 368 -1.78 5.96 14.76
N PHE A 369 -1.62 4.66 14.53
CA PHE A 369 -1.75 3.64 15.58
C PHE A 369 -0.69 3.79 16.69
N LEU A 370 0.57 4.01 16.32
CA LEU A 370 1.67 4.15 17.29
C LEU A 370 1.59 5.46 18.09
N ASP A 371 0.99 6.51 17.52
CA ASP A 371 0.80 7.81 18.15
C ASP A 371 -0.48 7.91 18.98
N GLU A 372 -1.39 6.93 18.88
CA GLU A 372 -2.62 6.90 19.66
C GLU A 372 -2.30 7.01 21.16
N ALA A 373 -3.14 7.74 21.89
CA ALA A 373 -2.92 8.02 23.30
C ALA A 373 -2.92 6.71 24.11
N GLU A 374 -1.84 6.50 24.88
CA GLU A 374 -1.74 5.35 25.79
C GLU A 374 -2.63 5.57 27.01
N SER A 375 -2.97 4.47 27.68
CA SER A 375 -3.67 4.54 28.97
C SER A 375 -2.89 5.45 29.93
N SER A 376 -3.59 6.28 30.69
CA SER A 376 -2.99 7.15 31.71
C SER A 376 -2.02 6.35 32.58
N ALA A 377 -0.83 6.90 32.82
CA ALA A 377 0.16 6.22 33.65
C ALA A 377 -0.44 5.91 35.03
N ASP A 378 -0.20 4.70 35.52
CA ASP A 378 -0.64 4.31 36.86
C ASP A 378 0.00 5.27 37.89
N ALA A 379 -0.77 5.65 38.91
CA ALA A 379 -0.26 6.50 39.98
C ALA A 379 0.94 5.83 40.66
N ALA A 380 2.02 6.58 40.89
CA ALA A 380 3.17 6.08 41.63
C ALA A 380 2.72 5.73 43.06
N ILE A 381 2.81 4.44 43.41
CA ILE A 381 2.51 3.97 44.77
C ILE A 381 3.49 4.64 45.73
N SER A 382 3.02 5.55 46.59
CA SER A 382 3.85 6.09 47.67
C SER A 382 3.97 5.12 48.85
N GLN A 383 2.97 4.25 49.06
CA GLN A 383 2.95 3.20 50.09
C GLN A 383 2.06 2.01 49.65
N PRO A 384 2.42 0.75 49.98
CA PRO A 384 1.60 -0.42 49.65
C PRO A 384 0.21 -0.31 50.32
N VAL A 385 -0.85 -0.36 49.52
CA VAL A 385 -2.22 -0.24 50.01
C VAL A 385 -2.71 -1.62 50.43
N ASN A 386 -3.11 -1.77 51.69
CA ASN A 386 -3.61 -3.05 52.19
C ASN A 386 -5.12 -3.15 51.93
N ILE A 387 -5.49 -3.76 50.80
CA ILE A 387 -6.88 -4.03 50.42
C ILE A 387 -7.23 -5.45 50.88
N SER A 388 -8.06 -5.57 51.91
CA SER A 388 -8.41 -6.87 52.53
C SER A 388 -9.88 -7.01 52.94
N GLY A 389 -10.61 -5.90 53.02
CA GLY A 389 -12.02 -5.88 53.45
C GLY A 389 -12.98 -6.18 52.31
N GLY A 390 -12.72 -5.68 51.10
CA GLY A 390 -13.63 -5.83 49.97
C GLY A 390 -14.89 -4.96 50.08
N HIS A 391 -14.84 -3.87 50.85
CA HIS A 391 -15.87 -2.84 50.87
C HIS A 391 -15.77 -1.99 49.60
N VAL A 392 -16.87 -1.82 48.86
CA VAL A 392 -16.89 -1.06 47.59
C VAL A 392 -17.92 0.05 47.68
N CYS A 393 -17.54 1.28 47.33
CA CYS A 393 -18.46 2.41 47.27
C CYS A 393 -18.38 3.15 45.93
N PHE A 394 -19.55 3.43 45.35
CA PHE A 394 -19.75 4.38 44.27
C PHE A 394 -20.37 5.63 44.88
N GLU A 395 -19.80 6.80 44.61
CA GLU A 395 -20.27 8.06 45.15
C GLU A 395 -20.46 9.08 44.05
N HIS A 396 -21.72 9.40 43.76
CA HIS A 396 -22.15 10.39 42.77
C HIS A 396 -21.45 10.22 41.42
N VAL A 397 -21.34 8.97 40.96
CA VAL A 397 -20.58 8.61 39.77
C VAL A 397 -21.34 9.01 38.52
N ARG A 398 -20.64 9.69 37.60
CA ARG A 398 -21.12 10.02 36.26
C ARG A 398 -20.13 9.51 35.22
N PHE A 399 -20.65 8.97 34.12
CA PHE A 399 -19.82 8.42 33.05
C PHE A 399 -20.53 8.40 31.69
N ALA A 400 -19.79 8.73 30.64
CA ALA A 400 -20.18 8.64 29.24
C ALA A 400 -19.05 8.07 28.37
N TYR A 401 -19.36 7.13 27.46
CA TYR A 401 -18.38 6.69 26.44
C TYR A 401 -18.13 7.75 25.36
N ASP A 402 -19.17 8.55 25.11
CA ASP A 402 -19.20 9.74 24.26
C ASP A 402 -19.77 10.88 25.12
N PRO A 403 -19.08 12.02 25.29
CA PRO A 403 -19.52 13.13 26.14
C PRO A 403 -20.95 13.61 25.86
N GLN A 404 -21.48 13.42 24.64
CA GLN A 404 -22.85 13.81 24.28
C GLN A 404 -23.93 12.88 24.84
N HIS A 405 -23.57 11.63 25.16
CA HIS A 405 -24.51 10.58 25.54
C HIS A 405 -24.12 9.93 26.87
N PRO A 406 -24.45 10.58 28.02
CA PRO A 406 -24.16 10.02 29.33
C PRO A 406 -24.91 8.71 29.58
N VAL A 407 -24.18 7.72 30.09
CA VAL A 407 -24.70 6.38 30.39
C VAL A 407 -25.00 6.24 31.89
N ILE A 408 -24.15 6.83 32.73
CA ILE A 408 -24.33 6.91 34.18
C ILE A 408 -24.44 8.39 34.55
N HIS A 409 -25.49 8.77 35.29
CA HIS A 409 -25.81 10.17 35.58
C HIS A 409 -25.39 10.64 36.99
N ASP A 410 -25.82 9.93 38.03
CA ASP A 410 -25.51 10.22 39.44
C ASP A 410 -25.69 8.94 40.28
N PHE A 411 -24.81 7.96 40.05
CA PHE A 411 -24.93 6.65 40.68
C PHE A 411 -24.16 6.58 42.00
N SER A 412 -24.87 6.20 43.07
CA SER A 412 -24.29 5.93 44.38
C SER A 412 -24.71 4.55 44.89
N LEU A 413 -23.76 3.78 45.41
CA LEU A 413 -23.97 2.43 45.92
C LEU A 413 -22.89 2.10 46.95
N GLU A 414 -23.29 1.50 48.08
CA GLU A 414 -22.35 0.95 49.06
C GLU A 414 -22.54 -0.57 49.16
N VAL A 415 -21.46 -1.33 49.04
CA VAL A 415 -21.43 -2.80 49.12
C VAL A 415 -20.51 -3.22 50.26
N ARG A 416 -21.07 -3.94 51.23
CA ARG A 416 -20.32 -4.41 52.40
C ARG A 416 -19.59 -5.73 52.14
N PRO A 417 -18.50 -6.01 52.86
CA PRO A 417 -17.80 -7.30 52.78
C PRO A 417 -18.75 -8.50 52.92
N GLY A 418 -18.62 -9.48 52.03
CA GLY A 418 -19.45 -10.70 52.02
C GLY A 418 -20.89 -10.53 51.50
N GLN A 419 -21.30 -9.30 51.15
CA GLN A 419 -22.63 -9.03 50.64
C GLN A 419 -22.77 -9.47 49.18
N ARG A 420 -23.88 -10.14 48.85
CA ARG A 420 -24.26 -10.48 47.47
C ARG A 420 -25.21 -9.41 46.94
N VAL A 421 -24.83 -8.74 45.86
CA VAL A 421 -25.60 -7.66 45.25
C VAL A 421 -25.98 -8.05 43.83
N ALA A 422 -27.26 -7.87 43.48
CA ALA A 422 -27.76 -8.08 42.13
C ALA A 422 -28.10 -6.72 41.49
N ILE A 423 -27.53 -6.45 40.31
CA ILE A 423 -27.81 -5.24 39.54
C ILE A 423 -28.84 -5.58 38.45
N VAL A 424 -30.05 -5.03 38.58
CA VAL A 424 -31.19 -5.35 37.69
C VAL A 424 -31.65 -4.08 36.96
N GLY A 425 -32.04 -4.23 35.70
CA GLY A 425 -32.56 -3.14 34.88
C GLY A 425 -32.65 -3.52 33.40
N PRO A 426 -33.31 -2.71 32.56
CA PRO A 426 -33.43 -2.97 31.13
C PRO A 426 -32.07 -2.94 30.41
N THR A 427 -32.00 -3.51 29.21
CA THR A 427 -30.82 -3.39 28.33
C THR A 427 -30.50 -1.91 28.10
N GLY A 428 -29.23 -1.53 28.17
CA GLY A 428 -28.80 -0.13 28.05
C GLY A 428 -28.77 0.65 29.38
N ALA A 429 -29.28 0.12 30.49
CA ALA A 429 -29.26 0.78 31.81
C ALA A 429 -27.85 0.93 32.46
N GLY A 430 -26.76 0.67 31.73
CA GLY A 430 -25.39 0.84 32.26
C GLY A 430 -24.86 -0.31 33.13
N LYS A 431 -25.56 -1.44 33.26
CA LYS A 431 -25.16 -2.58 34.10
C LYS A 431 -23.74 -3.09 33.81
N THR A 432 -23.43 -3.38 32.54
CA THR A 432 -22.10 -3.82 32.10
C THR A 432 -21.06 -2.71 32.28
N THR A 433 -21.47 -1.45 32.12
CA THR A 433 -20.61 -0.28 32.33
C THR A 433 -20.15 -0.17 33.78
N LEU A 434 -21.00 -0.47 34.76
CA LEU A 434 -20.60 -0.47 36.18
C LEU A 434 -19.44 -1.44 36.45
N VAL A 435 -19.48 -2.63 35.85
CA VAL A 435 -18.38 -3.60 35.98
C VAL A 435 -17.12 -3.09 35.28
N LYS A 436 -17.25 -2.48 34.09
CA LYS A 436 -16.11 -1.87 33.37
C LYS A 436 -15.46 -0.72 34.17
N LEU A 437 -16.25 0.08 34.88
CA LEU A 437 -15.77 1.17 35.73
C LEU A 437 -15.10 0.65 37.00
N LEU A 438 -15.67 -0.37 37.65
CA LEU A 438 -15.09 -1.01 38.83
C LEU A 438 -13.70 -1.61 38.54
N MET A 439 -13.56 -2.24 37.37
CA MET A 439 -12.28 -2.80 36.88
C MET A 439 -11.32 -1.75 36.30
N ARG A 440 -11.73 -0.48 36.31
CA ARG A 440 -11.01 0.66 35.74
C ARG A 440 -10.53 0.40 34.31
N PHE A 441 -11.42 -0.15 33.48
CA PHE A 441 -11.23 -0.16 32.03
C PHE A 441 -11.51 1.21 31.41
N TYR A 442 -12.32 2.01 32.09
CA TYR A 442 -12.58 3.41 31.82
C TYR A 442 -12.43 4.20 33.13
N ASP A 443 -11.95 5.43 33.03
CA ASP A 443 -11.99 6.39 34.13
C ASP A 443 -13.36 7.11 34.13
N ILE A 444 -13.85 7.50 35.30
CA ILE A 444 -15.12 8.21 35.49
C ILE A 444 -15.02 9.69 35.13
N ASP A 445 -16.12 10.31 34.70
CA ASP A 445 -16.18 11.75 34.38
C ASP A 445 -16.27 12.61 35.65
N SER A 446 -17.09 12.17 36.63
CA SER A 446 -17.22 12.81 37.94
C SER A 446 -17.59 11.80 39.04
N GLY A 447 -17.40 12.21 40.30
CA GLY A 447 -17.62 11.36 41.48
C GLY A 447 -16.36 10.64 41.94
N ARG A 448 -16.54 9.58 42.73
CA ARG A 448 -15.45 8.66 43.13
C ARG A 448 -15.94 7.22 43.26
N ILE A 449 -15.04 6.28 42.98
CA ILE A 449 -15.24 4.85 43.27
C ILE A 449 -14.13 4.47 44.24
N THR A 450 -14.48 3.87 45.38
CA THR A 450 -13.53 3.50 46.43
C THR A 450 -13.61 2.01 46.76
N ILE A 451 -12.47 1.44 47.17
CA ILE A 451 -12.35 0.09 47.72
C ILE A 451 -11.64 0.19 49.05
N ASP A 452 -12.27 -0.32 50.12
CA ASP A 452 -11.79 -0.18 51.50
C ASP A 452 -11.40 1.28 51.82
N GLY A 453 -12.21 2.23 51.33
CA GLY A 453 -12.00 3.68 51.48
C GLY A 453 -10.97 4.32 50.54
N HIS A 454 -10.24 3.55 49.73
CA HIS A 454 -9.23 4.07 48.81
C HIS A 454 -9.81 4.32 47.42
N ASP A 455 -9.65 5.52 46.85
CA ASP A 455 -10.09 5.82 45.49
C ASP A 455 -9.31 4.98 44.46
N ILE A 456 -10.03 4.28 43.59
CA ILE A 456 -9.44 3.40 42.58
C ILE A 456 -8.52 4.13 41.59
N ARG A 457 -8.66 5.46 41.45
CA ARG A 457 -7.78 6.29 40.62
C ARG A 457 -6.37 6.39 41.19
N GLY A 458 -6.25 6.32 42.52
CA GLY A 458 -4.98 6.34 43.25
C GLY A 458 -4.26 4.99 43.29
N LEU A 459 -4.92 3.91 42.84
CA LEU A 459 -4.36 2.56 42.80
C LEU A 459 -3.83 2.22 41.40
N PRO A 460 -2.67 1.53 41.29
CA PRO A 460 -2.25 0.93 40.03
C PRO A 460 -3.29 -0.09 39.53
N ARG A 461 -3.50 -0.15 38.22
CA ARG A 461 -4.52 -1.02 37.63
C ARG A 461 -4.23 -2.49 37.90
N HIS A 462 -2.96 -2.91 37.85
CA HIS A 462 -2.60 -4.30 38.11
C HIS A 462 -2.95 -4.72 39.55
N GLU A 463 -2.73 -3.82 40.51
CA GLU A 463 -2.96 -4.06 41.94
C GLU A 463 -4.46 -4.15 42.19
N LEU A 464 -5.22 -3.14 41.72
CA LEU A 464 -6.67 -3.12 41.74
C LEU A 464 -7.27 -4.43 41.22
N ARG A 465 -6.87 -4.85 40.01
CA ARG A 465 -7.48 -5.99 39.31
C ARG A 465 -7.13 -7.34 39.94
N ARG A 466 -6.02 -7.45 40.68
CA ARG A 466 -5.66 -8.69 41.39
C ARG A 466 -6.63 -9.03 42.53
N HIS A 467 -7.39 -8.05 43.02
CA HIS A 467 -8.41 -8.24 44.05
C HIS A 467 -9.80 -8.61 43.48
N PHE A 468 -9.96 -8.66 42.16
CA PHE A 468 -11.23 -8.97 41.50
C PHE A 468 -11.17 -10.28 40.72
N GLY A 469 -12.19 -11.12 40.88
CA GLY A 469 -12.54 -12.18 39.93
C GLY A 469 -13.66 -11.70 39.02
N MET A 470 -13.51 -11.89 37.71
CA MET A 470 -14.52 -11.51 36.71
C MET A 470 -14.84 -12.70 35.82
N VAL A 471 -16.14 -13.00 35.68
CA VAL A 471 -16.66 -14.01 34.74
C VAL A 471 -17.60 -13.30 33.79
N LEU A 472 -17.27 -13.33 32.50
CA LEU A 472 -18.02 -12.66 31.43
C LEU A 472 -19.07 -13.60 30.84
N GLN A 473 -20.15 -13.02 30.30
CA GLN A 473 -21.14 -13.76 29.52
C GLN A 473 -20.48 -14.47 28.33
N ASP A 474 -19.64 -13.74 27.59
CA ASP A 474 -18.79 -14.28 26.54
C ASP A 474 -17.36 -14.42 27.09
N THR A 475 -17.03 -15.61 27.60
CA THR A 475 -15.71 -15.90 28.18
C THR A 475 -14.71 -16.25 27.09
N TRP A 476 -13.50 -15.71 27.18
CA TRP A 476 -12.36 -16.09 26.35
C TRP A 476 -11.48 -17.08 27.14
N LEU A 477 -11.26 -18.28 26.59
CA LEU A 477 -10.42 -19.35 27.14
C LEU A 477 -9.05 -19.45 26.48
#